data_AF-A0A080LVT1-F1
#
_entry.id   AF-A0A080LVT1-F1
#
_cell.length_a   1.000
_cell.length_b   1.000
_cell.length_c   1.000
_cell.angle_alpha   90.00
_cell.angle_beta   90.00
_cell.angle_gamma   90.00
#
_symmetry.space_group_name_H-M   'P 1'
#
loop_
_entity.id
_entity.type
_entity.pdbx_description
1 polymer ?
#
loop_
_entity_poly.entity_id
_entity_poly.type
_entity_poly.pdbx_seq_one_letter_code
_entity_poly.pdbx_strand_id
1 'polypeptide(L)'
;MPHRDEKVSMLGHELELLMGERQRLLQVVGATAALVASLDSSLLPQGAIKSANLVSSSLNALPEETLRDALAAVRAEIEKEVRVRT
;
A
#
# COMPACT_ATOMS: atom_id res chain seq x y z
N MET A 1 34.50 12.17 -16.76
CA MET A 1 33.65 11.91 -17.94
C MET A 1 32.23 12.34 -17.57
N PRO A 2 31.85 13.60 -17.84
CA PRO A 2 30.63 14.24 -17.29
C PRO A 2 29.33 13.50 -17.61
N HIS A 3 29.24 12.81 -18.74
CA HIS A 3 28.05 12.04 -19.13
C HIS A 3 27.76 10.79 -18.27
N ARG A 4 28.74 10.27 -17.54
CA ARG A 4 28.47 9.17 -16.58
C ARG A 4 27.78 9.70 -15.34
N ASP A 5 28.21 10.85 -14.83
CA ASP A 5 27.65 11.46 -13.62
C ASP A 5 26.22 11.94 -13.86
N GLU A 6 25.93 12.49 -15.04
CA GLU A 6 24.56 12.85 -15.46
C GLU A 6 23.63 11.63 -15.51
N LYS A 7 24.07 10.52 -16.12
CA LYS A 7 23.28 9.28 -16.18
C LYS A 7 23.02 8.68 -14.80
N VAL A 8 24.02 8.70 -13.92
CA VAL A 8 23.86 8.23 -12.53
C VAL A 8 22.85 9.10 -11.79
N SER A 9 22.89 10.42 -11.97
CA SER A 9 21.92 11.34 -11.38
C SER A 9 20.50 11.09 -11.90
N MET A 10 20.33 10.85 -13.20
CA MET A 10 19.02 10.56 -13.79
C MET A 10 18.42 9.24 -13.26
N LEU A 11 19.23 8.18 -13.17
CA LEU A 11 18.79 6.90 -12.61
C LEU A 11 18.42 7.01 -11.13
N GLY A 12 19.16 7.79 -10.35
CA GLY A 12 18.84 8.05 -8.95
C GLY A 12 17.47 8.72 -8.78
N HIS A 13 17.17 9.71 -9.63
CA HIS A 13 15.88 10.38 -9.62
C HIS A 13 14.73 9.43 -10.00
N GLU A 14 14.93 8.58 -11.01
CA GLU A 14 13.92 7.61 -11.43
C GLU A 14 13.63 6.57 -10.34
N LEU A 15 14.67 6.11 -9.64
CA LEU A 15 14.50 5.23 -8.47
C LEU A 15 13.74 5.90 -7.34
N GLU A 16 13.98 7.19 -7.07
CA GLU A 16 13.25 7.94 -6.04
C GLU A 16 11.76 8.06 -6.38
N LEU A 17 11.43 8.32 -7.65
CA LEU A 17 10.05 8.32 -8.13
C LEU A 17 9.38 6.95 -7.94
N LEU A 18 10.06 5.87 -8.34
CA LEU A 18 9.57 4.49 -8.18
C LEU A 18 9.40 4.11 -6.70
N MET A 19 10.32 4.51 -5.82
CA MET A 19 10.20 4.30 -4.38
C MET A 19 8.98 5.04 -3.81
N GLY A 20 8.74 6.26 -4.27
CA GLY A 20 7.56 7.04 -3.89
C GLY A 20 6.24 6.41 -4.37
N GLU A 21 6.21 5.85 -5.58
CA GLU A 21 5.05 5.13 -6.10
C GLU A 21 4.81 3.82 -5.34
N ARG A 22 5.87 3.04 -5.07
CA ARG A 22 5.80 1.83 -4.22
C ARG A 22 5.18 2.17 -2.86
N GLN A 23 5.61 3.26 -2.24
CA GLN A 23 5.08 3.66 -0.92
C GLN A 23 3.58 3.95 -0.97
N ARG A 24 3.10 4.62 -2.02
CA ARG A 24 1.67 4.89 -2.20
C ARG A 24 0.87 3.61 -2.42
N LEU A 25 1.40 2.68 -3.19
CA LEU A 25 0.77 1.36 -3.37
C LEU A 25 0.70 0.58 -2.05
N LEU A 26 1.77 0.60 -1.24
CA LEU A 26 1.76 -0.02 0.09
C LEU A 26 0.70 0.59 1.01
N GLN A 27 0.50 1.92 0.97
CA GLN A 27 -0.56 2.57 1.73
C GLN A 27 -1.95 2.10 1.27
N VAL A 28 -2.22 2.03 -0.04
CA VAL A 28 -3.51 1.57 -0.58
C VAL A 28 -3.77 0.11 -0.22
N VAL A 29 -2.78 -0.76 -0.38
CA VAL A 29 -2.86 -2.18 -0.01
C VAL A 29 -3.12 -2.31 1.49
N GLY A 30 -2.40 -1.57 2.33
CA GLY A 30 -2.55 -1.59 3.78
C GLY A 30 -3.94 -1.12 4.22
N ALA A 31 -4.46 -0.05 3.60
CA ALA A 31 -5.80 0.46 3.88
C ALA A 31 -6.88 -0.55 3.50
N THR A 32 -6.69 -1.20 2.35
CA THR A 32 -7.59 -2.24 1.85
C THR A 32 -7.56 -3.47 2.76
N ALA A 33 -6.38 -3.89 3.23
CA ALA A 33 -6.24 -5.00 4.16
C ALA A 33 -6.90 -4.70 5.52
N ALA A 34 -6.70 -3.49 6.07
CA ALA A 34 -7.35 -3.05 7.29
C ALA A 34 -8.88 -2.99 7.12
N LEU A 35 -9.36 -2.50 5.98
CA LEU A 35 -10.78 -2.49 5.64
C LEU A 35 -11.34 -3.91 5.60
N VAL A 36 -10.73 -4.83 4.85
CA VAL A 36 -11.18 -6.23 4.76
C VAL A 36 -11.18 -6.90 6.14
N ALA A 37 -10.18 -6.64 6.98
CA ALA A 37 -10.13 -7.16 8.35
C ALA A 37 -11.26 -6.62 9.25
N SER A 38 -11.83 -5.45 8.91
CA SER A 38 -12.97 -4.86 9.63
C SER A 38 -14.34 -5.25 9.09
N LEU A 39 -14.41 -5.91 7.92
CA LEU A 39 -15.66 -6.31 7.30
C LEU A 39 -16.17 -7.63 7.87
N ASP A 40 -17.47 -7.70 8.12
CA ASP A 40 -18.18 -8.95 8.38
C ASP A 40 -18.76 -9.50 7.08
N SER A 41 -18.32 -10.68 6.67
CA SER A 41 -18.74 -11.32 5.42
C SER A 41 -20.23 -11.68 5.39
N SER A 42 -20.87 -11.83 6.55
CA SER A 42 -22.30 -12.11 6.67
C SER A 42 -23.17 -10.88 6.37
N LEU A 43 -22.60 -9.67 6.49
CA LEU A 43 -23.28 -8.39 6.27
C LEU A 43 -23.01 -7.80 4.89
N LEU A 44 -22.17 -8.46 4.07
CA LEU A 44 -21.82 -7.98 2.74
C LEU A 44 -23.02 -8.09 1.78
N PRO A 45 -23.38 -7.03 1.05
CA PRO A 45 -24.39 -7.11 0.01
C PRO A 45 -23.91 -8.04 -1.12
N GLN A 46 -24.83 -8.82 -1.71
CA GLN A 46 -24.48 -9.83 -2.73
C GLN A 46 -23.63 -9.27 -3.89
N GLY A 47 -23.87 -8.01 -4.28
CA GLY A 47 -23.09 -7.33 -5.33
C GLY A 47 -21.62 -7.08 -4.96
N ALA A 48 -21.29 -6.97 -3.66
CA ALA A 48 -19.94 -6.72 -3.16
C ALA A 48 -19.14 -7.99 -2.86
N ILE A 49 -19.80 -9.15 -2.73
CA ILE A 49 -19.14 -10.41 -2.36
C ILE A 49 -18.03 -10.77 -3.35
N LYS A 50 -18.27 -10.63 -4.66
CA LYS A 50 -17.26 -10.93 -5.68
C LYS A 50 -16.03 -10.03 -5.55
N SER A 51 -16.26 -8.73 -5.36
CA SER A 51 -15.18 -7.75 -5.18
C SER A 51 -14.39 -8.00 -3.90
N ALA A 52 -15.07 -8.31 -2.79
CA ALA A 52 -14.43 -8.65 -1.52
C ALA A 52 -13.57 -9.92 -1.64
N ASN A 53 -14.07 -10.95 -2.33
CA ASN A 53 -13.30 -12.18 -2.59
C ASN A 53 -12.08 -11.92 -3.47
N LEU A 54 -12.21 -11.10 -4.52
CA LEU A 54 -11.07 -10.73 -5.36
C LEU A 54 -9.99 -10.02 -4.54
N VAL A 55 -10.38 -9.03 -3.73
CA VAL A 55 -9.44 -8.31 -2.86
C VAL A 55 -8.78 -9.25 -1.85
N SER A 56 -9.55 -10.11 -1.18
CA SER A 56 -9.01 -11.06 -0.21
C SER A 56 -8.00 -12.04 -0.85
N SER A 57 -8.34 -12.57 -2.03
CA SER A 57 -7.44 -13.43 -2.79
C SER A 57 -6.16 -12.70 -3.21
N SER A 58 -6.28 -11.47 -3.72
CA SER A 58 -5.13 -10.65 -4.10
C SER A 58 -4.24 -10.31 -2.91
N LEU A 59 -4.81 -10.00 -1.74
CA LEU A 59 -4.04 -9.75 -0.52
C LEU A 59 -3.31 -11.00 -0.05
N ASN A 60 -3.96 -12.17 -0.09
CA ASN A 60 -3.34 -13.45 0.29
C ASN A 60 -2.27 -13.93 -0.68
N ALA A 61 -2.27 -13.43 -1.92
CA ALA A 61 -1.23 -13.72 -2.92
C ALA A 61 0.04 -12.87 -2.75
N LEU A 62 -0.01 -11.81 -1.92
CA LEU A 62 1.17 -10.98 -1.66
C LEU A 62 2.17 -11.70 -0.74
N PRO A 63 3.48 -11.44 -0.90
CA PRO A 63 4.46 -11.86 0.08
C PRO A 63 4.15 -11.31 1.47
N GLU A 64 4.39 -12.12 2.51
CA GLU A 64 4.10 -11.73 3.89
C GLU A 64 4.85 -10.45 4.30
N GLU A 65 6.10 -10.29 3.85
CA GLU A 65 6.90 -9.07 4.05
C GLU A 65 6.20 -7.84 3.47
N THR A 66 5.67 -7.93 2.25
CA THR A 66 4.98 -6.84 1.56
C THR A 66 3.69 -6.48 2.28
N LEU A 67 2.95 -7.49 2.77
CA LEU A 67 1.73 -7.25 3.52
C LEU A 67 2.03 -6.57 4.86
N ARG A 68 3.10 -6.97 5.54
CA ARG A 68 3.56 -6.31 6.78
C ARG A 68 3.99 -4.87 6.52
N ASP A 69 4.76 -4.62 5.47
CA ASP A 69 5.16 -3.27 5.04
C ASP A 69 3.92 -2.39 4.76
N ALA A 70 2.92 -2.94 4.07
CA ALA A 70 1.68 -2.24 3.75
C ALA A 70 0.88 -1.89 5.00
N LEU A 71 0.72 -2.83 5.94
CA LEU A 71 0.03 -2.59 7.22
C LEU A 71 0.78 -1.57 8.09
N ALA A 72 2.12 -1.60 8.09
CA ALA A 72 2.94 -0.61 8.80
C ALA A 72 2.78 0.78 8.19
N ALA A 73 2.80 0.89 6.85
CA ALA A 73 2.61 2.15 6.13
C ALA A 73 1.26 2.79 6.46
N VAL A 74 0.18 1.99 6.57
CA VAL A 74 -1.14 2.53 6.91
C VAL A 74 -1.28 2.92 8.37
N ARG A 75 -0.70 2.14 9.30
CA ARG A 75 -0.69 2.49 10.73
C ARG A 75 -0.01 3.84 10.94
N ALA A 76 1.13 4.06 10.29
CA ALA A 76 1.84 5.33 10.35
C ALA A 76 0.99 6.51 9.86
N GLU A 77 0.18 6.34 8.80
CA GLU A 77 -0.70 7.40 8.31
C GLU A 77 -1.86 7.68 9.27
N ILE A 78 -2.48 6.63 9.83
CA ILE A 78 -3.55 6.77 10.83
C ILE A 78 -3.03 7.49 12.09
N GLU A 79 -1.87 7.11 12.60
CA GLU A 79 -1.24 7.75 13.76
C GLU A 79 -0.90 9.23 13.49
N LYS A 80 -0.43 9.54 12.27
CA LYS A 80 -0.17 10.91 11.84
C LYS A 80 -1.46 11.74 11.78
N GLU A 81 -2.56 11.20 11.25
CA GLU A 81 -3.85 11.90 11.26
C GLU A 81 -4.36 12.18 12.68
N VAL A 82 -4.23 11.22 13.60
CA VAL A 82 -4.64 11.40 15.00
C VAL A 82 -3.84 12.51 15.68
N ARG A 83 -2.52 12.56 15.45
CA ARG A 83 -1.63 13.58 16.02
C ARG A 83 -1.88 14.99 15.46
N VAL A 84 -2.38 15.11 14.23
CA VAL A 84 -2.74 16.42 13.64
C VAL A 84 -4.05 16.97 14.21
N ARG A 85 -4.91 16.10 14.75
CA ARG A 85 -6.23 16.47 15.30
C ARG A 85 -6.25 16.67 16.82
N THR A 86 -5.12 16.50 17.51
CA THR A 86 -4.94 16.71 18.96
C THR A 86 -4.03 17.90 19.23
#